data_AF-A0A7X9FDJ2-F1
#
_entry.id   AF-A0A7X9FDJ2-F1
#
_cell.length_a   1.000
_cell.length_b   1.000
_cell.length_c   1.000
_cell.angle_alpha   90.00
_cell.angle_beta   90.00
_cell.angle_gamma   90.00
#
_symmetry.space_group_name_H-M   'P 1'
#
loop_
_entity.id
_entity.type
_entity.pdbx_description
1 polymer ?
#
loop_
_entity_poly.entity_id
_entity_poly.type
_entity_poly.pdbx_seq_one_letter_code
_entity_poly.pdbx_strand_id
1 'polypeptide(L)'
;MTVVEKPEIAAGKFLPIYLEALRLDSIVDFDLYIKMGHELVLYRAANLPFTEKTRANLLDNLVKKLYVPADSQERYQKYIEANIDQIVRDREIPERAKAGIVYDSTKMLIKDVLTSPNLGENVRRSQTMVEASVVYIVSSQEAFHNLLKVMSFDYYTYTHSVNVCTFAVAFARHLGYNDEEMLNHLGVGALLHDVGKTRIPDRILNKKSRLNPREMEMIRRHPRYGFDILQETNLVHSDCYYPVIQHHERMDGSGYPEALTGDKIHIFGKITAIADTFDAMT
;
A
#
# COMPACT_ATOMS: atom_id res chain seq x y z
N MET A 1 19.91 -21.60 37.64
CA MET A 1 18.73 -20.87 37.12
C MET A 1 18.82 -20.87 35.62
N THR A 2 18.17 -21.86 35.00
CA THR A 2 18.08 -22.02 33.55
C THR A 2 17.21 -20.89 33.01
N VAL A 3 17.76 -20.09 32.10
CA VAL A 3 17.02 -19.08 31.36
C VAL A 3 16.01 -19.85 30.49
N VAL A 4 14.74 -19.80 30.87
CA VAL A 4 13.65 -20.31 30.04
C VAL A 4 13.57 -19.37 28.83
N GLU A 5 14.03 -19.84 27.68
CA GLU A 5 13.78 -19.21 26.38
C GLU A 5 12.27 -19.02 26.24
N LYS A 6 11.86 -17.76 26.07
CA LYS A 6 10.48 -17.44 25.70
C LYS A 6 10.23 -18.05 24.32
N PRO A 7 9.13 -18.78 24.09
CA PRO A 7 8.76 -19.17 22.75
C PRO A 7 8.37 -17.90 21.98
N GLU A 8 9.30 -17.40 21.18
CA GLU A 8 9.00 -16.44 20.13
C GLU A 8 7.98 -17.09 19.21
N ILE A 9 6.81 -16.47 19.09
CA ILE A 9 5.88 -16.73 18.00
C ILE A 9 6.72 -16.59 16.74
N ALA A 10 6.92 -17.68 15.99
CA ALA A 10 7.82 -17.72 14.85
C ALA A 10 7.53 -16.54 13.90
N ALA A 11 8.33 -15.48 14.04
CA ALA A 11 8.15 -14.25 13.30
C ALA A 11 8.24 -14.59 11.80
N GLY A 12 7.19 -14.24 11.05
CA GLY A 12 7.13 -14.48 9.60
C GLY A 12 6.41 -15.75 9.13
N LYS A 13 5.91 -16.63 10.01
CA LYS A 13 5.08 -17.78 9.58
C LYS A 13 3.60 -17.45 9.38
N PHE A 14 3.13 -16.37 10.00
CA PHE A 14 1.73 -15.96 9.96
C PHE A 14 1.60 -14.45 9.77
N LEU A 15 0.58 -14.05 9.00
CA LEU A 15 0.17 -12.68 8.76
C LEU A 15 -1.01 -12.33 9.69
N PRO A 16 -0.90 -11.30 10.54
CA PRO A 16 -2.05 -10.80 11.28
C PRO A 16 -3.03 -10.07 10.34
N ILE A 17 -4.31 -10.38 10.45
CA ILE A 17 -5.40 -9.75 9.68
C ILE A 17 -6.47 -9.19 10.62
N TYR A 18 -7.21 -8.17 10.16
CA TYR A 18 -8.35 -7.63 10.90
C TYR A 18 -9.52 -8.60 10.80
N LEU A 19 -10.23 -8.82 11.91
CA LEU A 19 -11.45 -9.63 11.91
C LEU A 19 -12.49 -9.06 10.93
N GLU A 20 -12.60 -7.73 10.89
CA GLU A 20 -13.54 -6.98 10.07
C GLU A 20 -13.24 -7.07 8.57
N ALA A 21 -12.06 -7.58 8.19
CA ALA A 21 -11.73 -7.84 6.80
C ALA A 21 -12.53 -9.02 6.22
N LEU A 22 -13.03 -9.91 7.08
CA LEU A 22 -13.80 -11.09 6.67
C LEU A 22 -15.29 -10.78 6.54
N ARG A 23 -15.81 -10.87 5.32
CA ARG A 23 -17.23 -10.74 4.99
C ARG A 23 -18.04 -11.92 5.50
N LEU A 24 -19.22 -11.62 6.03
CA LEU A 24 -20.17 -12.63 6.46
C LEU A 24 -20.60 -13.50 5.29
N ASP A 25 -20.75 -14.80 5.57
CA ASP A 25 -21.16 -15.85 4.63
C ASP A 25 -20.23 -16.02 3.40
N SER A 26 -19.06 -15.39 3.42
CA SER A 26 -18.02 -15.65 2.45
C SER A 26 -17.31 -16.98 2.75
N ILE A 27 -16.97 -17.71 1.68
CA ILE A 27 -16.10 -18.88 1.77
C ILE A 27 -14.68 -18.38 1.55
N VAL A 28 -13.84 -18.51 2.58
CA VAL A 28 -12.41 -18.21 2.49
C VAL A 28 -11.64 -19.49 2.20
N ASP A 29 -10.70 -19.44 1.27
CA ASP A 29 -9.89 -20.58 0.80
C ASP A 29 -8.55 -20.69 1.55
N PHE A 30 -8.48 -20.14 2.76
CA PHE A 30 -7.32 -20.18 3.65
C PHE A 30 -7.73 -20.44 5.10
N ASP A 31 -6.80 -21.02 5.86
CA ASP A 31 -6.98 -21.30 7.28
C ASP A 31 -6.89 -20.02 8.12
N LEU A 32 -7.67 -19.96 9.18
CA LEU A 32 -7.69 -18.87 10.15
C LEU A 32 -7.25 -19.38 11.51
N TYR A 33 -6.29 -18.69 12.10
CA TYR A 33 -5.73 -18.98 13.41
C TYR A 33 -6.06 -17.85 14.40
N ILE A 34 -6.21 -18.22 15.67
CA ILE A 34 -6.30 -17.28 16.79
C ILE A 34 -5.08 -17.40 17.68
N LYS A 35 -4.73 -16.32 18.37
CA LYS A 35 -3.65 -16.32 19.35
C LYS A 35 -4.19 -16.66 20.74
N MET A 36 -3.72 -17.77 21.31
CA MET A 36 -4.04 -18.23 22.66
C MET A 36 -2.75 -18.24 23.49
N GLY A 37 -2.57 -17.23 24.34
CA GLY A 37 -1.32 -17.01 25.06
C GLY A 37 -0.15 -16.75 24.09
N HIS A 38 0.79 -17.69 24.03
CA HIS A 38 1.96 -17.64 23.15
C HIS A 38 1.83 -18.51 21.89
N GLU A 39 0.72 -19.21 21.72
CA GLU A 39 0.52 -20.15 20.61
C GLU A 39 -0.53 -19.62 19.62
N LEU A 40 -0.37 -20.03 18.36
CA LEU A 40 -1.38 -19.86 17.32
C LEU A 40 -2.10 -21.18 17.12
N VAL A 41 -3.40 -21.17 17.33
CA VAL A 41 -4.26 -22.35 17.25
C VAL A 41 -5.19 -22.20 16.06
N LEU A 42 -5.31 -23.26 15.25
CA LEU A 42 -6.25 -23.31 14.14
C LEU A 42 -7.66 -23.08 14.69
N TYR A 43 -8.30 -21.99 14.26
CA TYR A 43 -9.64 -21.64 14.65
C TYR A 43 -10.67 -22.10 13.62
N ARG A 44 -10.33 -21.96 12.33
CA ARG A 44 -11.19 -22.34 11.22
C ARG A 44 -10.35 -22.81 10.04
N ALA A 45 -10.68 -23.98 9.50
CA ALA A 45 -10.09 -24.50 8.28
C ALA A 45 -10.64 -23.79 7.03
N ALA A 46 -9.86 -23.78 5.96
CA ALA A 46 -10.24 -23.28 4.64
C ALA A 46 -11.53 -23.93 4.12
N ASN A 47 -12.21 -23.21 3.23
CA ASN A 47 -13.46 -23.60 2.54
C ASN A 47 -14.67 -23.77 3.47
N LEU A 48 -14.61 -23.24 4.68
CA LEU A 48 -15.74 -23.20 5.61
C LEU A 48 -16.32 -21.77 5.68
N PRO A 49 -17.67 -21.59 5.62
CA PRO A 49 -18.30 -20.27 5.49
C PRO A 49 -18.10 -19.38 6.73
N PHE A 50 -17.66 -18.14 6.59
CA PHE A 50 -17.47 -17.24 7.74
C PHE A 50 -18.81 -16.66 8.24
N THR A 51 -19.52 -17.42 9.07
CA THR A 51 -20.89 -17.10 9.54
C THR A 51 -20.93 -16.01 10.61
N GLU A 52 -22.11 -15.40 10.79
CA GLU A 52 -22.38 -14.45 11.89
C GLU A 52 -22.10 -15.06 13.27
N LYS A 53 -22.49 -16.33 13.50
CA LYS A 53 -22.18 -17.06 14.73
C LYS A 53 -20.68 -17.16 14.98
N THR A 54 -19.89 -17.38 13.93
CA THR A 54 -18.42 -17.45 14.03
C THR A 54 -17.85 -16.08 14.41
N ARG A 55 -18.32 -15.01 13.78
CA ARG A 55 -17.91 -13.63 14.11
C ARG A 55 -18.28 -13.25 15.54
N ALA A 56 -19.51 -13.54 15.97
CA ALA A 56 -19.99 -13.26 17.32
C ALA A 56 -19.11 -13.95 18.38
N ASN A 57 -18.82 -15.25 18.21
CA ASN A 57 -17.93 -15.98 19.11
C ASN A 57 -16.54 -15.35 19.22
N LEU A 58 -15.97 -14.85 18.13
CA LEU A 58 -14.67 -14.17 18.14
C LEU A 58 -14.73 -12.84 18.89
N LEU A 59 -15.77 -12.04 18.66
CA LEU A 59 -15.98 -10.76 19.33
C LEU A 59 -16.23 -10.93 20.84
N ASP A 60 -17.03 -11.91 21.24
CA ASP A 60 -17.32 -12.23 22.65
C ASP A 60 -16.06 -12.63 23.41
N ASN A 61 -15.07 -13.21 22.71
CA ASN A 61 -13.75 -13.55 23.25
C ASN A 61 -12.71 -12.43 23.03
N LEU A 62 -13.14 -11.22 22.68
CA LEU A 62 -12.29 -10.04 22.45
C LEU A 62 -11.20 -10.23 21.38
N VAL A 63 -11.41 -11.15 20.44
CA VAL A 63 -10.50 -11.40 19.34
C VAL A 63 -10.67 -10.32 18.28
N LYS A 64 -9.70 -9.42 18.17
CA LYS A 64 -9.68 -8.35 17.15
C LYS A 64 -8.84 -8.67 15.92
N LYS A 65 -7.92 -9.63 16.06
CA LYS A 65 -7.02 -10.06 14.98
C LYS A 65 -7.05 -11.57 14.83
N LEU A 66 -7.10 -12.00 13.58
CA LEU A 66 -6.86 -13.38 13.17
C LEU A 66 -5.50 -13.48 12.51
N TYR A 67 -5.06 -14.70 12.26
CA TYR A 67 -3.75 -14.98 11.68
C TYR A 67 -3.92 -15.95 10.51
N VAL A 68 -3.33 -15.58 9.37
CA VAL A 68 -3.31 -16.38 8.14
C VAL A 68 -1.91 -16.93 7.93
N PRO A 69 -1.72 -18.21 7.57
CA PRO A 69 -0.40 -18.75 7.22
C PRO A 69 0.28 -17.95 6.10
N ALA A 70 1.60 -17.78 6.16
CA ALA A 70 2.34 -16.99 5.17
C ALA A 70 2.24 -17.57 3.74
N ASP A 71 2.08 -18.89 3.59
CA ASP A 71 1.85 -19.56 2.30
C ASP A 71 0.45 -19.29 1.70
N SER A 72 -0.44 -18.71 2.50
CA SER A 72 -1.81 -18.35 2.15
C SER A 72 -1.96 -16.85 1.91
N GLN A 73 -0.87 -16.10 1.98
CA GLN A 73 -0.85 -14.63 1.83
C GLN A 73 -1.49 -14.19 0.50
N GLU A 74 -1.13 -14.84 -0.62
CA GLU A 74 -1.67 -14.49 -1.94
C GLU A 74 -3.19 -14.69 -2.02
N ARG A 75 -3.69 -15.78 -1.43
CA ARG A 75 -5.14 -16.08 -1.36
C ARG A 75 -5.88 -15.02 -0.54
N TYR A 76 -5.34 -14.69 0.64
CA TYR A 76 -5.89 -13.60 1.47
C TYR A 76 -5.91 -12.26 0.72
N GLN A 77 -4.84 -11.95 -0.01
CA GLN A 77 -4.74 -10.67 -0.71
C GLN A 77 -5.74 -10.56 -1.86
N LYS A 78 -5.90 -11.62 -2.67
CA LYS A 78 -6.97 -11.69 -3.69
C LYS A 78 -8.36 -11.56 -3.09
N TYR A 79 -8.59 -12.20 -1.93
CA TYR A 79 -9.84 -12.05 -1.19
C TYR A 79 -10.08 -10.59 -0.78
N ILE A 80 -9.08 -9.89 -0.25
CA ILE A 80 -9.21 -8.47 0.10
C ILE A 80 -9.47 -7.63 -1.15
N GLU A 81 -8.70 -7.79 -2.21
CA GLU A 81 -8.87 -7.05 -3.47
C GLU A 81 -10.30 -7.21 -4.04
N ALA A 82 -10.90 -8.40 -3.93
CA ALA A 82 -12.27 -8.65 -4.36
C ALA A 82 -13.35 -8.02 -3.46
N ASN A 83 -13.03 -7.67 -2.21
CA ASN A 83 -13.99 -7.21 -1.21
C ASN A 83 -13.73 -5.79 -0.70
N ILE A 84 -12.62 -5.16 -1.07
CA ILE A 84 -12.13 -3.91 -0.46
C ILE A 84 -13.12 -2.74 -0.64
N ASP A 85 -13.76 -2.63 -1.81
CA ASP A 85 -14.77 -1.58 -2.06
C ASP A 85 -15.96 -1.70 -1.09
N GLN A 86 -16.45 -2.92 -0.86
CA GLN A 86 -17.51 -3.16 0.12
C GLN A 86 -17.05 -2.84 1.54
N ILE A 87 -15.82 -3.22 1.89
CA ILE A 87 -15.25 -2.98 3.24
C ILE A 87 -15.16 -1.48 3.54
N VAL A 88 -14.67 -0.66 2.60
CA VAL A 88 -14.50 0.78 2.86
C VAL A 88 -15.83 1.52 2.94
N ARG A 89 -16.86 1.05 2.23
CA ARG A 89 -18.22 1.62 2.24
C ARG A 89 -19.10 1.12 3.39
N ASP A 90 -18.72 0.03 4.05
CA ASP A 90 -19.51 -0.56 5.14
C ASP A 90 -19.50 0.32 6.39
N ARG A 91 -20.67 0.82 6.81
CA ARG A 91 -20.80 1.71 7.97
C ARG A 91 -20.65 1.00 9.32
N GLU A 92 -20.79 -0.33 9.34
CA GLU A 92 -20.68 -1.14 10.55
C GLU A 92 -19.22 -1.47 10.89
N ILE A 93 -18.30 -1.29 9.94
CA ILE A 93 -16.87 -1.50 10.17
C ILE A 93 -16.27 -0.25 10.82
N PRO A 94 -15.61 -0.35 11.99
CA PRO A 94 -14.95 0.79 12.62
C PRO A 94 -13.89 1.43 11.71
N GLU A 95 -13.83 2.76 11.69
CA GLU A 95 -12.88 3.52 10.85
C GLU A 95 -11.42 3.10 11.05
N ARG A 96 -11.03 2.81 12.30
CA ARG A 96 -9.68 2.29 12.58
C ARG A 96 -9.40 0.95 11.89
N ALA A 97 -10.40 0.07 11.80
CA ALA A 97 -10.26 -1.22 11.11
C ALA A 97 -10.18 -1.01 9.59
N LYS A 98 -11.04 -0.15 9.01
CA LYS A 98 -10.95 0.21 7.58
C LYS A 98 -9.59 0.75 7.20
N ALA A 99 -9.10 1.76 7.94
CA ALA A 99 -7.77 2.33 7.72
C ALA A 99 -6.69 1.26 7.76
N GLY A 100 -6.73 0.38 8.76
CA GLY A 100 -5.78 -0.72 8.88
C GLY A 100 -5.85 -1.71 7.72
N ILE A 101 -7.05 -2.11 7.30
CA ILE A 101 -7.25 -3.05 6.19
C ILE A 101 -6.73 -2.44 4.88
N VAL A 102 -7.15 -1.22 4.54
CA VAL A 102 -6.72 -0.51 3.32
C VAL A 102 -5.21 -0.34 3.31
N TYR A 103 -4.62 0.16 4.40
CA TYR A 103 -3.20 0.43 4.48
C TYR A 103 -2.34 -0.84 4.40
N ASP A 104 -2.67 -1.87 5.19
CA ASP A 104 -1.90 -3.11 5.23
C ASP A 104 -1.99 -3.89 3.90
N SER A 105 -3.18 -3.96 3.28
CA SER A 105 -3.36 -4.63 2.00
C SER A 105 -2.67 -3.90 0.84
N THR A 106 -2.73 -2.56 0.80
CA THR A 106 -2.01 -1.77 -0.21
C THR A 106 -0.50 -1.93 -0.03
N LYS A 107 0.01 -1.92 1.21
CA LYS A 107 1.43 -2.18 1.50
C LYS A 107 1.87 -3.57 1.03
N MET A 108 1.06 -4.59 1.26
CA MET A 108 1.33 -5.95 0.75
C MET A 108 1.38 -5.98 -0.78
N LEU A 109 0.49 -5.24 -1.44
CA LEU A 109 0.52 -5.11 -2.90
C LEU A 109 1.79 -4.46 -3.40
N ILE A 110 2.28 -3.38 -2.77
CA ILE A 110 3.53 -2.74 -3.21
C ILE A 110 4.74 -3.65 -3.03
N LYS A 111 4.73 -4.49 -2.00
CA LYS A 111 5.74 -5.54 -1.88
C LYS A 111 5.73 -6.47 -3.10
N ASP A 112 4.56 -6.90 -3.57
CA ASP A 112 4.45 -7.70 -4.80
C ASP A 112 4.89 -6.93 -6.04
N VAL A 113 4.45 -5.67 -6.20
CA VAL A 113 4.82 -4.80 -7.34
C VAL A 113 6.33 -4.71 -7.50
N LEU A 114 7.06 -4.57 -6.39
CA LEU A 114 8.50 -4.37 -6.40
C LEU A 114 9.32 -5.68 -6.42
N THR A 115 8.69 -6.85 -6.23
CA THR A 115 9.41 -8.13 -6.15
C THR A 115 8.96 -9.17 -7.18
N SER A 116 7.79 -8.98 -7.81
CA SER A 116 7.19 -9.93 -8.75
C SER A 116 7.33 -9.51 -10.22
N PRO A 117 7.55 -10.45 -11.15
CA PRO A 117 7.69 -10.15 -12.58
C PRO A 117 6.35 -9.85 -13.30
N ASN A 118 5.19 -10.09 -12.68
CA ASN A 118 3.88 -9.92 -13.35
C ASN A 118 3.37 -8.47 -13.28
N LEU A 119 4.04 -7.60 -14.03
CA LEU A 119 3.81 -6.16 -14.00
C LEU A 119 2.38 -5.77 -14.38
N GLY A 120 1.79 -6.37 -15.42
CA GLY A 120 0.46 -6.02 -15.89
C GLY A 120 -0.63 -6.33 -14.86
N GLU A 121 -0.54 -7.45 -14.16
CA GLU A 121 -1.47 -7.79 -13.08
C GLU A 121 -1.28 -6.88 -11.87
N ASN A 122 -0.04 -6.61 -11.50
CA ASN A 122 0.28 -5.71 -10.40
C ASN A 122 -0.28 -4.30 -10.63
N VAL A 123 -0.22 -3.78 -11.86
CA VAL A 123 -0.82 -2.48 -12.21
C VAL A 123 -2.34 -2.47 -12.04
N ARG A 124 -3.05 -3.51 -12.48
CA ARG A 124 -4.51 -3.62 -12.27
C ARG A 124 -4.87 -3.68 -10.79
N ARG A 125 -4.15 -4.49 -10.02
CA ARG A 125 -4.32 -4.58 -8.57
C ARG A 125 -4.06 -3.23 -7.89
N SER A 126 -3.08 -2.46 -8.37
CA SER A 126 -2.82 -1.10 -7.87
C SER A 126 -3.97 -0.14 -8.13
N GLN A 127 -4.63 -0.23 -9.30
CA GLN A 127 -5.83 0.54 -9.59
C GLN A 127 -6.95 0.21 -8.59
N THR A 128 -7.27 -1.07 -8.38
CA THR A 128 -8.28 -1.50 -7.40
C THR A 128 -8.01 -0.97 -6.00
N MET A 129 -6.76 -1.09 -5.53
CA MET A 129 -6.40 -0.65 -4.18
C MET A 129 -6.39 0.87 -4.04
N VAL A 130 -6.01 1.60 -5.08
CA VAL A 130 -6.08 3.06 -5.07
C VAL A 130 -7.52 3.55 -5.08
N GLU A 131 -8.39 2.98 -5.91
CA GLU A 131 -9.81 3.35 -5.94
C GLU A 131 -10.44 3.23 -4.55
N ALA A 132 -10.22 2.11 -3.86
CA ALA A 132 -10.70 1.93 -2.49
C ALA A 132 -10.05 2.91 -1.51
N SER A 133 -8.76 3.21 -1.67
CA SER A 133 -8.05 4.18 -0.84
C SER A 133 -8.59 5.60 -1.03
N VAL A 134 -8.85 6.02 -2.27
CA VAL A 134 -9.44 7.32 -2.60
C VAL A 134 -10.84 7.38 -2.00
N VAL A 135 -11.72 6.43 -2.29
CA VAL A 135 -13.07 6.34 -1.71
C VAL A 135 -13.04 6.49 -0.19
N TYR A 136 -12.10 5.80 0.47
CA TYR A 136 -11.95 5.88 1.92
C TYR A 136 -11.45 7.26 2.39
N ILE A 137 -10.33 7.77 1.83
CA ILE A 137 -9.74 9.07 2.20
C ILE A 137 -10.75 10.21 2.00
N VAL A 138 -11.51 10.17 0.90
CA VAL A 138 -12.45 11.24 0.55
C VAL A 138 -13.76 11.18 1.33
N SER A 139 -14.05 10.06 2.01
CA SER A 139 -15.33 9.83 2.71
C SER A 139 -15.52 10.73 3.93
N SER A 140 -14.45 11.03 4.67
CA SER A 140 -14.48 11.89 5.85
C SER A 140 -13.09 12.34 6.28
N GLN A 141 -13.00 13.44 7.03
CA GLN A 141 -11.76 13.85 7.67
C GLN A 141 -11.27 12.81 8.72
N GLU A 142 -12.21 12.09 9.35
CA GLU A 142 -11.90 11.03 10.30
C GLU A 142 -11.18 9.85 9.64
N ALA A 143 -11.55 9.50 8.40
CA ALA A 143 -10.90 8.43 7.64
C ALA A 143 -9.40 8.72 7.46
N PHE A 144 -9.05 9.93 7.03
CA PHE A 144 -7.66 10.37 6.90
C PHE A 144 -6.92 10.36 8.26
N HIS A 145 -7.54 10.87 9.33
CA HIS A 145 -6.95 10.80 10.67
C HIS A 145 -6.70 9.37 11.14
N ASN A 146 -7.55 8.41 10.77
CA ASN A 146 -7.31 7.00 11.09
C ASN A 146 -6.21 6.37 10.24
N LEU A 147 -6.03 6.80 8.99
CA LEU A 147 -4.86 6.41 8.18
C LEU A 147 -3.56 6.87 8.83
N LEU A 148 -3.47 8.13 9.26
CA LEU A 148 -2.30 8.66 9.96
C LEU A 148 -1.92 7.83 11.21
N LYS A 149 -2.90 7.23 11.89
CA LYS A 149 -2.66 6.39 13.08
C LYS A 149 -2.13 4.99 12.76
N VAL A 150 -2.37 4.48 11.55
CA VAL A 150 -1.90 3.15 11.12
C VAL A 150 -0.67 3.22 10.22
N MET A 151 -0.39 4.40 9.66
CA MET A 151 0.80 4.66 8.87
C MET A 151 2.07 4.29 9.63
N SER A 152 3.00 3.67 8.92
CA SER A 152 4.33 3.35 9.42
C SER A 152 5.34 4.24 8.71
N PHE A 153 6.23 4.81 9.51
CA PHE A 153 7.39 5.59 9.05
C PHE A 153 8.68 4.76 9.17
N ASP A 154 8.56 3.44 9.38
CA ASP A 154 9.71 2.56 9.17
C ASP A 154 10.06 2.65 7.69
N TYR A 155 11.30 3.03 7.41
CA TYR A 155 11.82 3.39 6.09
C TYR A 155 11.97 2.16 5.17
N TYR A 156 10.85 1.52 4.86
CA TYR A 156 10.71 0.50 3.84
C TYR A 156 10.07 1.12 2.60
N THR A 157 10.57 0.79 1.42
CA THR A 157 10.04 1.30 0.15
C THR A 157 8.53 1.08 -0.01
N TYR A 158 7.99 0.02 0.61
CA TYR A 158 6.58 -0.34 0.55
C TYR A 158 5.69 0.62 1.35
N THR A 159 6.09 0.98 2.57
CA THR A 159 5.36 1.94 3.41
C THR A 159 5.43 3.33 2.81
N HIS A 160 6.61 3.73 2.32
CA HIS A 160 6.83 4.99 1.61
C HIS A 160 5.83 5.20 0.46
N SER A 161 5.71 4.22 -0.44
CA SER A 161 4.80 4.33 -1.59
C SER A 161 3.34 4.53 -1.18
N VAL A 162 2.89 3.81 -0.14
CA VAL A 162 1.51 3.94 0.38
C VAL A 162 1.30 5.30 1.07
N ASN A 163 2.30 5.77 1.82
CA ASN A 163 2.26 7.07 2.48
C ASN A 163 2.20 8.21 1.45
N VAL A 164 3.07 8.19 0.43
CA VAL A 164 3.07 9.18 -0.66
C VAL A 164 1.74 9.22 -1.39
N CYS A 165 1.16 8.05 -1.71
CA CYS A 165 -0.18 7.98 -2.30
C CYS A 165 -1.24 8.63 -1.39
N THR A 166 -1.24 8.28 -0.10
CA THR A 166 -2.20 8.78 0.89
C THR A 166 -2.10 10.30 1.05
N PHE A 167 -0.88 10.83 1.19
CA PHE A 167 -0.63 12.26 1.29
C PHE A 167 -0.97 13.01 0.01
N ALA A 168 -0.63 12.47 -1.17
CA ALA A 168 -0.94 13.10 -2.45
C ALA A 168 -2.45 13.27 -2.64
N VAL A 169 -3.25 12.22 -2.40
CA VAL A 169 -4.71 12.25 -2.52
C VAL A 169 -5.32 13.20 -1.49
N ALA A 170 -4.91 13.12 -0.22
CA ALA A 170 -5.42 14.00 0.83
C ALA A 170 -5.07 15.47 0.57
N PHE A 171 -3.85 15.74 0.08
CA PHE A 171 -3.41 17.09 -0.26
C PHE A 171 -4.16 17.64 -1.48
N ALA A 172 -4.37 16.84 -2.53
CA ALA A 172 -5.18 17.23 -3.68
C ALA A 172 -6.62 17.59 -3.25
N ARG A 173 -7.24 16.79 -2.37
CA ARG A 173 -8.55 17.12 -1.79
C ARG A 173 -8.53 18.43 -1.02
N HIS A 174 -7.49 18.66 -0.21
CA HIS A 174 -7.33 19.91 0.52
C HIS A 174 -7.19 21.14 -0.41
N LEU A 175 -6.56 20.98 -1.58
CA LEU A 175 -6.46 22.02 -2.61
C LEU A 175 -7.77 22.26 -3.37
N GLY A 176 -8.83 21.50 -3.07
CA GLY A 176 -10.16 21.65 -3.69
C GLY A 176 -10.41 20.76 -4.90
N TYR A 177 -9.52 19.80 -5.20
CA TYR A 177 -9.77 18.80 -6.22
C TYR A 177 -10.72 17.72 -5.69
N ASN A 178 -11.91 17.63 -6.28
CA ASN A 178 -13.00 16.77 -5.79
C ASN A 178 -13.41 15.67 -6.77
N ASP A 179 -12.87 15.70 -7.99
CA ASP A 179 -13.17 14.70 -9.00
C ASP A 179 -12.49 13.37 -8.63
N GLU A 180 -13.29 12.31 -8.45
CA GLU A 180 -12.82 11.02 -7.94
C GLU A 180 -11.92 10.31 -8.97
N GLU A 181 -12.25 10.39 -10.25
CA GLU A 181 -11.45 9.81 -11.34
C GLU A 181 -10.06 10.45 -11.42
N MET A 182 -10.01 11.78 -11.33
CA MET A 182 -8.77 12.55 -11.24
C MET A 182 -7.92 12.12 -10.02
N LEU A 183 -8.54 11.97 -8.85
CA LEU A 183 -7.85 11.51 -7.63
C LEU A 183 -7.35 10.07 -7.75
N ASN A 184 -8.09 9.21 -8.45
CA ASN A 184 -7.65 7.85 -8.76
C ASN A 184 -6.41 7.87 -9.65
N HIS A 185 -6.37 8.69 -10.70
CA HIS A 185 -5.18 8.80 -11.57
C HIS A 185 -3.96 9.32 -10.81
N LEU A 186 -4.13 10.37 -9.99
CA LEU A 186 -3.08 10.86 -9.10
C LEU A 186 -2.61 9.77 -8.14
N GLY A 187 -3.55 9.07 -7.49
CA GLY A 187 -3.26 8.01 -6.53
C GLY A 187 -2.49 6.85 -7.16
N VAL A 188 -2.87 6.38 -8.34
CA VAL A 188 -2.17 5.29 -9.06
C VAL A 188 -0.75 5.70 -9.40
N GLY A 189 -0.59 6.90 -9.98
CA GLY A 189 0.74 7.41 -10.28
C GLY A 189 1.59 7.62 -9.01
N ALA A 190 1.01 8.16 -7.94
CA ALA A 190 1.72 8.40 -6.68
C ALA A 190 2.10 7.10 -5.96
N LEU A 191 1.24 6.08 -6.00
CA LEU A 191 1.52 4.77 -5.44
C LEU A 191 2.64 4.05 -6.19
N LEU A 192 2.73 4.25 -7.51
CA LEU A 192 3.70 3.61 -8.40
C LEU A 192 4.88 4.52 -8.77
N HIS A 193 5.03 5.69 -8.14
CA HIS A 193 6.00 6.71 -8.56
C HIS A 193 7.44 6.16 -8.62
N ASP A 194 7.73 5.22 -7.73
CA ASP A 194 9.03 4.60 -7.52
C ASP A 194 9.22 3.25 -8.24
N VAL A 195 8.25 2.78 -9.03
CA VAL A 195 8.28 1.43 -9.64
C VAL A 195 9.52 1.21 -10.51
N GLY A 196 10.10 2.28 -11.07
CA GLY A 196 11.35 2.23 -11.83
C GLY A 196 12.58 1.81 -11.02
N LYS A 197 12.52 1.84 -9.68
CA LYS A 197 13.59 1.31 -8.80
C LYS A 197 13.81 -0.18 -9.02
N THR A 198 12.82 -0.92 -9.54
CA THR A 198 12.96 -2.34 -9.94
C THR A 198 13.99 -2.57 -11.04
N ARG A 199 14.32 -1.54 -11.85
CA ARG A 199 15.38 -1.61 -12.87
C ARG A 199 16.75 -1.15 -12.35
N ILE A 200 16.86 -0.79 -11.07
CA ILE A 200 18.12 -0.39 -10.44
C ILE A 200 18.76 -1.61 -9.77
N PRO A 201 20.06 -1.89 -9.98
CA PRO A 201 20.72 -3.01 -9.32
C PRO A 201 20.63 -2.94 -7.79
N ASP A 202 20.25 -4.05 -7.14
CA ASP A 202 20.07 -4.14 -5.69
C ASP A 202 21.29 -3.69 -4.89
N ARG A 203 22.51 -3.95 -5.41
CA ARG A 203 23.76 -3.54 -4.77
C ARG A 203 23.94 -2.02 -4.69
N ILE A 204 23.24 -1.26 -5.56
CA ILE A 204 23.21 0.20 -5.57
C ILE A 204 22.07 0.67 -4.68
N LEU A 205 20.87 0.12 -4.87
CA LEU A 205 19.67 0.53 -4.13
C LEU A 205 19.81 0.31 -2.61
N ASN A 206 20.45 -0.80 -2.20
CA ASN A 206 20.64 -1.17 -0.79
C ASN A 206 22.03 -0.80 -0.24
N LYS A 207 22.78 0.05 -0.94
CA LYS A 207 24.14 0.43 -0.53
C LYS A 207 24.10 1.28 0.74
N LYS A 208 24.75 0.83 1.81
CA LYS A 208 24.82 1.55 3.10
C LYS A 208 25.82 2.72 3.12
N SER A 209 26.77 2.73 2.19
CA SER A 209 27.75 3.83 2.05
C SER A 209 27.29 4.85 1.02
N ARG A 210 27.92 6.04 1.03
CA ARG A 210 27.59 7.10 0.07
C ARG A 210 27.73 6.57 -1.37
N LEU A 211 26.71 6.87 -2.18
CA LEU A 211 26.73 6.59 -3.60
C LEU A 211 27.77 7.49 -4.28
N ASN A 212 28.54 6.91 -5.20
CA ASN A 212 29.40 7.69 -6.08
C ASN A 212 28.56 8.38 -7.18
N PRO A 213 29.14 9.35 -7.93
CA PRO A 213 28.38 10.08 -8.95
C PRO A 213 27.70 9.20 -10.01
N ARG A 214 28.33 8.10 -10.44
CA ARG A 214 27.75 7.17 -11.42
C ARG A 214 26.59 6.36 -10.83
N GLU A 215 26.72 5.94 -9.58
CA GLU A 215 25.64 5.26 -8.85
C GLU A 215 24.44 6.18 -8.65
N MET A 216 24.68 7.44 -8.30
CA MET A 216 23.63 8.45 -8.20
C MET A 216 22.94 8.69 -9.54
N GLU A 217 23.69 8.80 -10.64
CA GLU A 217 23.14 8.93 -11.99
C GLU A 217 22.23 7.74 -12.35
N MET A 218 22.62 6.51 -11.98
CA MET A 218 21.77 5.34 -12.16
C MET A 218 20.46 5.46 -11.38
N ILE A 219 20.50 5.87 -10.10
CA ILE A 219 19.26 6.07 -9.32
C ILE A 219 18.39 7.15 -9.95
N ARG A 220 18.95 8.27 -10.42
CA ARG A 220 18.18 9.36 -11.06
C ARG A 220 17.44 8.95 -12.34
N ARG A 221 17.70 7.76 -12.87
CA ARG A 221 16.96 7.20 -14.02
C ARG A 221 15.65 6.51 -13.64
N HIS A 222 15.40 6.23 -12.36
CA HIS A 222 14.21 5.49 -11.96
C HIS A 222 12.88 6.17 -12.35
N PRO A 223 12.72 7.51 -12.40
CA PRO A 223 11.47 8.10 -12.87
C PRO A 223 11.20 7.73 -14.34
N ARG A 224 12.26 7.73 -15.16
CA ARG A 224 12.17 7.33 -16.57
C ARG A 224 11.88 5.85 -16.72
N TYR A 225 12.57 5.01 -15.95
CA TYR A 225 12.28 3.58 -15.92
C TYR A 225 10.84 3.29 -15.50
N GLY A 226 10.31 4.02 -14.51
CA GLY A 226 8.93 3.88 -14.07
C GLY A 226 7.94 4.26 -15.18
N PHE A 227 8.20 5.38 -15.88
CA PHE A 227 7.42 5.78 -17.04
C PHE A 227 7.41 4.70 -18.12
N ASP A 228 8.58 4.20 -18.52
CA ASP A 228 8.72 3.19 -19.57
C ASP A 228 7.99 1.88 -19.17
N ILE A 229 8.14 1.44 -17.91
CA ILE A 229 7.44 0.28 -17.32
C ILE A 229 5.92 0.43 -17.47
N LEU A 230 5.35 1.56 -17.04
CA LEU A 230 3.90 1.76 -17.10
C LEU A 230 3.40 1.88 -18.54
N GLN A 231 4.18 2.52 -19.42
CA GLN A 231 3.87 2.63 -20.84
C GLN A 231 3.84 1.25 -21.52
N GLU A 232 4.79 0.36 -21.20
CA GLU A 232 4.84 -1.02 -21.72
C GLU A 232 3.58 -1.82 -21.36
N THR A 233 2.94 -1.54 -20.21
CA THR A 233 1.68 -2.23 -19.85
C THR A 233 0.48 -1.73 -20.65
N ASN A 234 0.44 -0.44 -20.99
CA ASN A 234 -0.71 0.23 -21.60
C ASN A 234 -2.03 0.05 -20.81
N LEU A 235 -1.96 0.01 -19.47
CA LEU A 235 -3.12 -0.24 -18.58
C LEU A 235 -3.57 0.98 -17.77
N VAL A 236 -2.77 2.07 -17.75
CA VAL A 236 -3.06 3.26 -16.94
C VAL A 236 -3.44 4.46 -17.81
N HIS A 237 -4.23 5.37 -17.25
CA HIS A 237 -4.52 6.66 -17.86
C HIS A 237 -3.23 7.50 -17.99
N SER A 238 -3.19 8.41 -18.97
CA SER A 238 -2.00 9.24 -19.24
C SER A 238 -1.57 10.08 -18.05
N ASP A 239 -2.51 10.51 -17.22
CA ASP A 239 -2.21 11.36 -16.08
C ASP A 239 -1.41 10.64 -14.98
N CYS A 240 -1.52 9.30 -14.91
CA CYS A 240 -0.76 8.47 -13.97
C CYS A 240 0.75 8.56 -14.23
N TYR A 241 1.17 8.97 -15.43
CA TYR A 241 2.58 9.12 -15.77
C TYR A 241 3.23 10.31 -15.09
N TYR A 242 2.48 11.39 -14.78
CA TYR A 242 3.06 12.62 -14.24
C TYR A 242 3.66 12.46 -12.85
N PRO A 243 2.98 11.83 -11.86
CA PRO A 243 3.62 11.47 -10.58
C PRO A 243 4.92 10.68 -10.77
N VAL A 244 4.93 9.74 -11.71
CA VAL A 244 6.04 8.80 -11.89
C VAL A 244 7.25 9.48 -12.52
N ILE A 245 7.06 10.24 -13.61
CA ILE A 245 8.18 10.88 -14.30
C ILE A 245 8.62 12.19 -13.64
N GLN A 246 7.75 12.88 -12.90
CA GLN A 246 8.02 14.26 -12.42
C GLN A 246 8.14 14.41 -10.89
N HIS A 247 7.99 13.38 -10.07
CA HIS A 247 8.05 13.54 -8.59
C HIS A 247 9.42 14.06 -8.07
N HIS A 248 10.47 14.01 -8.88
CA HIS A 248 11.77 14.60 -8.59
C HIS A 248 12.09 15.88 -9.36
N GLU A 249 11.14 16.40 -10.14
CA GLU A 249 11.25 17.71 -10.75
C GLU A 249 11.10 18.82 -9.70
N ARG A 250 11.80 19.93 -9.91
CA ARG A 250 11.83 21.06 -8.98
C ARG A 250 11.51 22.33 -9.74
N MET A 251 10.75 23.23 -9.11
CA MET A 251 10.23 24.44 -9.76
C MET A 251 11.32 25.34 -10.37
N ASP A 252 12.53 25.30 -9.82
CA ASP A 252 13.72 26.04 -10.26
C ASP A 252 14.54 25.33 -11.36
N GLY A 253 14.13 24.14 -11.80
CA GLY A 253 14.83 23.34 -12.81
C GLY A 253 16.00 22.53 -12.26
N SER A 254 16.24 22.51 -10.95
CA SER A 254 17.32 21.70 -10.34
C SER A 254 16.98 20.19 -10.24
N GLY A 255 15.74 19.83 -10.59
CA GLY A 255 15.21 18.47 -10.56
C GLY A 255 15.71 17.56 -11.68
N TYR A 256 15.07 16.39 -11.78
CA TYR A 256 15.35 15.37 -12.79
C TYR A 256 14.09 14.54 -13.05
N PRO A 257 13.98 13.82 -14.19
CA PRO A 257 14.99 13.61 -15.24
C PRO A 257 15.04 14.66 -16.36
N GLU A 258 14.03 15.50 -16.49
CA GLU A 258 13.88 16.46 -17.59
C GLU A 258 14.25 17.91 -17.20
N ALA A 259 14.49 18.17 -15.91
CA ALA A 259 14.86 19.50 -15.38
C ALA A 259 13.80 20.57 -15.74
N LEU A 260 12.53 20.19 -15.58
CA LEU A 260 11.38 21.03 -15.87
C LEU A 260 11.31 22.21 -14.89
N THR A 261 10.74 23.33 -15.35
CA THR A 261 10.62 24.55 -14.56
C THR A 261 9.16 24.97 -14.44
N GLY A 262 8.77 25.47 -13.27
CA GLY A 262 7.50 26.16 -13.07
C GLY A 262 6.29 25.41 -13.61
N ASP A 263 5.65 25.98 -14.62
CA ASP A 263 4.39 25.49 -15.21
C ASP A 263 4.56 24.31 -16.16
N LYS A 264 5.80 23.92 -16.48
CA LYS A 264 6.07 22.69 -17.25
C LYS A 264 5.88 21.42 -16.43
N ILE A 265 5.90 21.53 -15.09
CA ILE A 265 5.61 20.43 -14.19
C ILE A 265 4.09 20.34 -14.04
N HIS A 266 3.53 19.19 -14.36
CA HIS A 266 2.11 18.92 -14.20
C HIS A 266 1.72 18.99 -12.73
N ILE A 267 0.47 19.38 -12.44
CA ILE A 267 0.01 19.53 -11.06
C ILE A 267 0.15 18.24 -10.25
N PHE A 268 -0.08 17.07 -10.86
CA PHE A 268 0.14 15.78 -10.20
C PHE A 268 1.62 15.56 -9.86
N GLY A 269 2.54 15.92 -10.77
CA GLY A 269 3.98 15.88 -10.49
C GLY A 269 4.36 16.77 -9.29
N LYS A 270 3.82 18.00 -9.23
CA LYS A 270 4.03 18.92 -8.10
C LYS A 270 3.49 18.36 -6.78
N ILE A 271 2.26 17.83 -6.79
CA ILE A 271 1.62 17.24 -5.60
C ILE A 271 2.42 16.04 -5.11
N THR A 272 2.79 15.13 -6.00
CA THR A 272 3.58 13.94 -5.64
C THR A 272 4.98 14.33 -5.15
N ALA A 273 5.65 15.31 -5.77
CA ALA A 273 6.95 15.78 -5.29
C ALA A 273 6.92 16.34 -3.87
N ILE A 274 5.83 17.04 -3.51
CA ILE A 274 5.62 17.54 -2.14
C ILE A 274 5.37 16.37 -1.18
N ALA A 275 4.49 15.43 -1.54
CA ALA A 275 4.17 14.26 -0.72
C ALA A 275 5.39 13.36 -0.50
N ASP A 276 6.16 13.07 -1.55
CA ASP A 276 7.43 12.33 -1.52
C ASP A 276 8.45 12.99 -0.61
N THR A 277 8.67 14.30 -0.78
CA THR A 277 9.63 15.04 0.05
C THR A 277 9.18 15.08 1.51
N PHE A 278 7.89 15.25 1.79
CA PHE A 278 7.35 15.24 3.15
C PHE A 278 7.57 13.90 3.84
N ASP A 279 7.15 12.79 3.20
CA ASP A 279 7.32 11.45 3.76
C ASP A 279 8.80 11.10 3.96
N ALA A 280 9.68 11.51 3.04
CA ALA A 280 11.10 11.27 3.18
C ALA A 280 11.74 11.99 4.39
N MET A 281 11.14 13.05 4.91
CA MET A 281 11.64 13.82 6.06
C MET A 281 11.10 13.34 7.42
N THR A 282 10.04 12.52 7.43
CA THR A 282 9.29 12.11 8.64
C THR A 282 9.47 10.63 8.95
#